data_AF-A0A1F3IKD4-F1
#
_entry.id   AF-A0A1F3IKD4-F1
#
_cell.length_a   1.000
_cell.length_b   1.000
_cell.length_c   1.000
_cell.angle_alpha   90.00
_cell.angle_beta   90.00
_cell.angle_gamma   90.00
#
_symmetry.space_group_name_H-M   'P 1'
#
loop_
_entity.id
_entity.type
_entity.pdbx_description
1 polymer ?
#
loop_
_entity_poly.entity_id
_entity_poly.type
_entity_poly.pdbx_seq_one_letter_code
_entity_poly.pdbx_strand_id
1 'polypeptide(L)'
;MNHYLLDMKILDVVDNCYTIEIILDKQSTNIYFSPITKDLRYTERDSLTSFLKLKEFQLRKILHNKQPDTFYKGFKLTFVLQDVLPDPNYYDRTKVTVLDNTNNEYLVKKTDKKSEKIIEAYTDGSFLLEKNSGGFAVLIKYVSGETQLYSYKTSKKGSNLIELNAVIKSLELLKEETKICINTDSQYVIKGITEWIPIWILNNWHTANGTKAKNSKDWKKIIKLVKNKYIEFVWIKAHTNQYENTICDLTAKQTAKNNSK
;
A
#
# COMPACT_ATOMS: atom_id res chain seq x y z
N MET A 1 3.56 11.08 13.87
CA MET A 1 2.28 11.53 13.27
C MET A 1 1.14 10.95 14.07
N ASN A 2 0.23 11.78 14.56
CA ASN A 2 -0.94 11.31 15.30
C ASN A 2 -1.95 10.69 14.33
N HIS A 3 -2.52 9.57 14.75
CA HIS A 3 -3.57 8.84 14.06
C HIS A 3 -4.68 8.53 15.05
N TYR A 4 -5.90 8.49 14.56
CA TYR A 4 -7.11 8.27 15.33
C TYR A 4 -7.82 7.07 14.74
N LEU A 5 -8.09 6.07 15.57
CA LEU A 5 -8.87 4.90 15.18
C LEU A 5 -10.32 5.17 15.58
N LEU A 6 -11.22 5.21 14.60
CA LEU A 6 -12.63 5.48 14.80
C LEU A 6 -13.45 4.28 14.35
N ASP A 7 -14.59 4.10 14.99
CA ASP A 7 -15.62 3.18 14.54
C ASP A 7 -16.79 3.95 13.95
N MET A 8 -17.45 3.36 12.96
CA MET A 8 -18.76 3.81 12.51
C MET A 8 -19.77 2.68 12.53
N LYS A 9 -21.02 3.04 12.77
CA LYS A 9 -22.17 2.15 12.68
C LYS A 9 -23.29 2.84 11.91
N ILE A 10 -23.83 2.16 10.90
CA ILE A 10 -25.04 2.63 10.20
C ILE A 10 -26.23 2.38 11.14
N LEU A 11 -26.81 3.45 11.68
CA LEU A 11 -27.97 3.36 12.57
C LEU A 11 -29.27 3.17 11.79
N ASP A 12 -29.39 3.86 10.65
CA ASP A 12 -30.60 3.81 9.83
C ASP A 12 -30.34 4.14 8.37
N VAL A 13 -31.24 3.69 7.49
CA VAL A 13 -31.20 3.93 6.04
C VAL A 13 -32.59 4.35 5.57
N VAL A 14 -32.72 5.59 5.09
CA VAL A 14 -33.97 6.16 4.57
C VAL A 14 -33.67 6.79 3.22
N ASP A 15 -34.37 6.37 2.15
CA ASP A 15 -34.19 6.88 0.79
C ASP A 15 -32.70 6.92 0.33
N ASN A 16 -31.97 5.84 0.59
CA ASN A 16 -30.52 5.71 0.36
C ASN A 16 -29.64 6.71 1.12
N CYS A 17 -30.18 7.44 2.09
CA CYS A 17 -29.44 8.29 3.00
C CYS A 17 -29.16 7.55 4.31
N TYR A 18 -27.93 7.70 4.81
CA TYR A 18 -27.45 6.98 5.97
C TYR A 18 -27.40 7.90 7.18
N THR A 19 -27.98 7.43 8.29
CA THR A 19 -27.65 7.96 9.63
C THR A 19 -26.51 7.12 10.18
N ILE A 20 -25.38 7.76 10.46
CA ILE A 20 -24.14 7.09 10.84
C ILE A 20 -23.71 7.60 12.21
N GLU A 21 -23.59 6.68 13.16
CA GLU A 21 -22.92 6.92 14.44
C GLU A 21 -21.41 6.79 14.21
N ILE A 22 -20.65 7.82 14.58
CA ILE A 22 -19.18 7.80 14.60
C ILE A 22 -18.73 7.79 16.05
N ILE A 23 -17.79 6.91 16.38
CA ILE A 23 -17.29 6.68 17.74
C ILE A 23 -15.78 6.88 17.76
N LEU A 24 -15.30 7.66 18.72
CA LEU A 24 -13.88 7.81 19.05
C LEU A 24 -13.74 7.70 20.58
N ASP A 25 -13.03 6.68 21.03
CA ASP A 25 -12.90 6.31 22.46
C ASP A 25 -14.26 6.16 23.17
N LYS A 26 -14.62 7.12 24.02
CA LYS A 26 -15.88 7.15 24.79
C LYS A 26 -16.88 8.18 24.26
N GLN A 27 -16.55 8.87 23.18
CA GLN A 27 -17.42 9.87 22.55
C GLN A 27 -18.06 9.28 21.30
N SER A 28 -19.31 9.63 21.06
CA SER A 28 -20.05 9.29 19.85
C SER A 28 -20.79 10.51 19.32
N THR A 29 -20.94 10.61 18.00
CA THR A 29 -21.76 11.64 17.36
C THR A 29 -22.43 11.11 16.10
N ASN A 30 -23.57 11.69 15.73
CA ASN A 30 -24.31 11.29 14.55
C ASN A 30 -24.10 12.24 13.35
N ILE A 31 -23.78 11.63 12.21
CA ILE A 31 -23.69 12.29 10.91
C ILE A 31 -24.72 11.71 9.94
N TYR A 32 -25.09 12.52 8.96
CA TYR A 32 -25.99 12.12 7.88
C TYR A 32 -25.22 12.20 6.57
N PHE A 33 -25.30 11.13 5.77
CA PHE A 33 -24.59 11.06 4.51
C PHE A 33 -25.51 10.55 3.39
N SER A 34 -25.56 11.30 2.28
CA SER A 34 -26.19 10.85 1.05
C SER A 34 -25.10 10.45 0.04
N PRO A 35 -25.03 9.17 -0.39
CA PRO A 35 -24.08 8.73 -1.41
C PRO A 35 -24.41 9.33 -2.78
N ILE A 36 -25.69 9.65 -3.04
CA ILE A 36 -26.19 10.18 -4.32
C ILE A 36 -25.80 11.65 -4.45
N THR A 37 -26.22 12.50 -3.51
CA THR A 37 -25.96 13.95 -3.57
C THR A 37 -24.58 14.32 -3.05
N LYS A 38 -23.87 13.37 -2.40
CA LYS A 38 -22.62 13.57 -1.68
C LYS A 38 -22.73 14.54 -0.50
N ASP A 39 -23.96 14.84 -0.08
CA ASP A 39 -24.22 15.70 1.07
C ASP A 39 -23.81 14.99 2.37
N LEU A 40 -23.13 15.73 3.23
CA LEU A 40 -22.66 15.28 4.54
C LEU A 40 -23.03 16.34 5.57
N ARG A 41 -23.86 15.96 6.54
CA ARG A 41 -24.35 16.87 7.59
C ARG A 41 -23.97 16.35 8.96
N TYR A 42 -23.66 17.27 9.85
CA TYR A 42 -23.37 17.00 11.26
C TYR A 42 -24.51 17.57 12.07
N THR A 43 -25.08 16.78 12.97
CA THR A 43 -26.26 17.21 13.74
C THR A 43 -25.94 17.77 15.11
N GLU A 44 -24.83 17.35 15.69
CA GLU A 44 -24.45 17.75 17.04
C GLU A 44 -23.42 18.88 17.02
N ARG A 45 -23.23 19.53 18.16
CA ARG A 45 -22.23 20.60 18.36
C ARG A 45 -21.25 20.22 19.47
N ASP A 46 -20.72 19.01 19.37
CA ASP A 46 -19.76 18.45 20.32
C ASP A 46 -18.30 18.53 19.80
N SER A 47 -17.36 18.10 20.65
CA SER A 47 -15.93 18.09 20.33
C SER A 47 -15.57 17.13 19.19
N LEU A 48 -16.19 15.96 19.13
CA LEU A 48 -15.98 14.96 18.08
C LEU A 48 -16.51 15.48 16.74
N THR A 49 -17.67 16.10 16.69
CA THR A 49 -18.19 16.78 15.51
C THR A 49 -17.22 17.83 15.00
N SER A 50 -16.67 18.67 15.89
CA SER A 50 -15.70 19.70 15.53
C SER A 50 -14.43 19.10 14.96
N PHE A 51 -13.95 18.00 15.55
CA PHE A 51 -12.82 17.22 15.03
C PHE A 51 -13.10 16.61 13.65
N LEU A 52 -14.27 15.99 13.45
CA LEU A 52 -14.63 15.37 12.17
C LEU A 52 -14.74 16.42 11.06
N LYS A 53 -15.26 17.62 11.34
CA LYS A 53 -15.27 18.75 10.39
C LYS A 53 -13.86 19.15 9.96
N LEU A 54 -12.90 19.20 10.89
CA LEU A 54 -11.50 19.47 10.56
C LEU A 54 -10.88 18.36 9.67
N LYS A 55 -11.38 17.12 9.77
CA LYS A 55 -10.90 15.96 8.99
C LYS A 55 -11.87 15.54 7.88
N GLU A 56 -12.80 16.42 7.48
CA GLU A 56 -13.92 16.05 6.61
C GLU A 56 -13.49 15.45 5.27
N PHE A 57 -12.39 15.95 4.69
CA PHE A 57 -11.87 15.40 3.44
C PHE A 57 -11.51 13.91 3.54
N GLN A 58 -10.91 13.48 4.65
CA GLN A 58 -10.58 12.07 4.89
C GLN A 58 -11.84 11.24 5.12
N LEU A 59 -12.76 11.75 5.95
CA LEU A 59 -14.04 11.11 6.22
C LEU A 59 -14.84 10.90 4.92
N ARG A 60 -14.93 11.93 4.08
CA ARG A 60 -15.56 11.85 2.75
C ARG A 60 -14.92 10.80 1.87
N LYS A 61 -13.58 10.69 1.82
CA LYS A 61 -12.92 9.62 1.06
C LYS A 61 -13.36 8.23 1.52
N ILE A 62 -13.54 8.02 2.82
CA ILE A 62 -13.98 6.74 3.38
C ILE A 62 -15.43 6.46 3.00
N LEU A 63 -16.31 7.46 3.08
CA LEU A 63 -17.73 7.34 2.76
C LEU A 63 -18.00 7.20 1.24
N HIS A 64 -17.24 7.90 0.40
CA HIS A 64 -17.43 7.89 -1.06
C HIS A 64 -16.83 6.69 -1.78
N ASN A 65 -15.79 6.05 -1.21
CA ASN A 65 -15.15 4.89 -1.85
C ASN A 65 -15.94 3.59 -1.72
N LYS A 66 -17.15 3.66 -1.15
CA LYS A 66 -18.02 2.53 -0.87
C LYS A 66 -19.08 2.39 -1.95
N GLN A 67 -19.36 1.14 -2.34
CA GLN A 67 -20.48 0.89 -3.23
C GLN A 67 -21.79 1.14 -2.45
N PRO A 68 -22.81 1.74 -3.07
CA PRO A 68 -24.05 2.09 -2.38
C PRO A 68 -24.74 0.90 -1.72
N ASP A 69 -24.58 -0.30 -2.27
CA ASP A 69 -25.15 -1.56 -1.78
C ASP A 69 -24.39 -2.18 -0.60
N THR A 70 -23.23 -1.64 -0.21
CA THR A 70 -22.44 -2.21 0.90
C THR A 70 -22.88 -1.72 2.28
N PHE A 71 -23.59 -0.58 2.37
CA PHE A 71 -24.08 -0.05 3.64
C PHE A 71 -25.52 -0.48 3.90
N TYR A 72 -25.71 -1.27 4.96
CA TYR A 72 -27.02 -1.68 5.48
C TYR A 72 -27.13 -1.29 6.95
N LYS A 73 -28.36 -1.19 7.47
CA LYS A 73 -28.62 -0.90 8.89
C LYS A 73 -27.90 -1.92 9.79
N GLY A 74 -27.11 -1.44 10.72
CA GLY A 74 -26.28 -2.25 11.61
C GLY A 74 -24.88 -2.57 11.09
N PHE A 75 -24.55 -2.20 9.84
CA PHE A 75 -23.19 -2.29 9.32
C PHE A 75 -22.21 -1.53 10.22
N LYS A 76 -21.04 -2.13 10.48
CA LYS A 76 -19.96 -1.54 11.28
C LYS A 76 -18.65 -1.48 10.50
N LEU A 77 -17.86 -0.44 10.74
CA LEU A 77 -16.55 -0.29 10.14
C LEU A 77 -15.61 0.48 11.07
N THR A 78 -14.42 -0.07 11.27
CA THR A 78 -13.29 0.65 11.84
C THR A 78 -12.49 1.34 10.74
N PHE A 79 -12.10 2.58 10.95
CA PHE A 79 -11.30 3.37 10.01
C PHE A 79 -10.33 4.30 10.73
N VAL A 80 -9.38 4.87 9.98
CA VAL A 80 -8.30 5.71 10.52
C VAL A 80 -8.39 7.10 9.93
N LEU A 81 -8.28 8.12 10.79
CA LEU A 81 -8.03 9.51 10.40
C LEU A 81 -6.64 9.94 10.89
N GLN A 82 -5.96 10.80 10.15
CA GLN A 82 -4.60 11.25 10.46
C GLN A 82 -4.52 12.76 10.59
N ASP A 83 -3.59 13.25 11.43
CA ASP A 83 -3.48 14.70 11.65
C ASP A 83 -2.94 15.45 10.44
N VAL A 84 -1.95 14.87 9.80
CA VAL A 84 -1.32 15.37 8.58
C VAL A 84 -1.82 14.52 7.44
N LEU A 85 -2.50 15.13 6.48
CA LEU A 85 -2.70 14.49 5.17
C LEU A 85 -1.32 14.25 4.57
N PRO A 86 -1.09 13.13 3.87
CA PRO A 86 0.17 12.96 3.15
C PRO A 86 0.37 14.19 2.26
N ASP A 87 1.58 14.77 2.27
CA ASP A 87 2.04 15.88 1.41
C ASP A 87 1.35 15.79 0.03
N PRO A 88 0.85 16.86 -0.62
CA PRO A 88 0.36 16.76 -1.99
C PRO A 88 1.36 16.08 -2.94
N ASN A 89 2.67 16.19 -2.68
CA ASN A 89 3.76 15.48 -3.37
C ASN A 89 4.01 14.05 -2.85
N TYR A 90 3.22 13.55 -1.92
CA TYR A 90 3.28 12.17 -1.44
C TYR A 90 3.01 11.17 -2.57
N TYR A 91 2.23 11.59 -3.56
CA TYR A 91 1.99 10.83 -4.80
C TYR A 91 2.97 11.19 -5.91
N ASP A 92 3.92 12.10 -5.67
CA ASP A 92 4.96 12.43 -6.63
C ASP A 92 5.84 11.21 -6.86
N ARG A 93 5.79 10.73 -8.10
CA ARG A 93 6.48 9.54 -8.57
C ARG A 93 7.89 9.85 -9.04
N THR A 94 8.24 11.14 -9.16
CA THR A 94 9.61 11.58 -9.45
C THR A 94 10.50 11.49 -8.22
N LYS A 95 9.89 11.43 -7.03
CA LYS A 95 10.59 11.35 -5.74
C LYS A 95 10.82 9.91 -5.31
N VAL A 96 11.93 9.71 -4.61
CA VAL A 96 12.28 8.45 -3.95
C VAL A 96 11.42 8.29 -2.70
N THR A 97 10.87 7.09 -2.52
CA THR A 97 10.08 6.74 -1.36
C THR A 97 10.95 6.03 -0.35
N VAL A 98 11.21 6.65 0.79
CA VAL A 98 12.05 6.05 1.82
C VAL A 98 11.15 5.42 2.87
N LEU A 99 11.32 4.12 3.10
CA LEU A 99 10.83 3.40 4.25
C LEU A 99 11.97 3.27 5.26
N ASP A 100 11.89 4.04 6.34
CA ASP A 100 12.83 3.99 7.45
C ASP A 100 12.17 3.24 8.60
N ASN A 101 12.68 2.03 8.90
CA ASN A 101 12.20 1.18 9.98
C ASN A 101 13.34 0.79 10.92
N THR A 102 14.34 1.66 11.05
CA THR A 102 15.52 1.46 11.91
C THR A 102 15.18 1.56 13.40
N ASN A 103 14.18 2.36 13.76
CA ASN A 103 13.73 2.57 15.14
C ASN A 103 12.47 1.77 15.50
N ASN A 104 12.17 0.66 14.80
CA ASN A 104 10.90 -0.09 14.90
C ASN A 104 9.63 0.73 14.62
N GLU A 105 9.78 1.91 14.02
CA GLU A 105 8.67 2.72 13.53
C GLU A 105 8.57 2.56 12.01
N TYR A 106 7.39 2.26 11.49
CA TYR A 106 7.18 2.22 10.04
C TYR A 106 7.03 3.64 9.49
N LEU A 107 8.15 4.32 9.23
CA LEU A 107 8.16 5.70 8.75
C LEU A 107 8.36 5.74 7.23
N VAL A 108 7.38 6.34 6.53
CA VAL A 108 7.47 6.58 5.09
C VAL A 108 7.68 8.07 4.84
N LYS A 109 8.74 8.43 4.11
CA LYS A 109 9.06 9.80 3.69
C LYS A 109 9.42 9.87 2.20
N LYS A 110 9.42 11.07 1.62
CA LYS A 110 9.83 11.33 0.24
C LYS A 110 11.14 12.11 0.21
N THR A 111 12.03 11.77 -0.72
CA THR A 111 13.27 12.51 -0.96
C THR A 111 13.48 12.74 -2.45
N ASP A 112 14.16 13.84 -2.82
CA ASP A 112 14.38 14.17 -4.24
C ASP A 112 15.49 13.34 -4.88
N LYS A 113 16.39 12.78 -4.06
CA LYS A 113 17.52 11.97 -4.53
C LYS A 113 17.59 10.65 -3.79
N LYS A 114 17.99 9.63 -4.53
CA LYS A 114 18.43 8.32 -4.04
C LYS A 114 19.79 8.49 -3.36
N SER A 115 20.04 7.72 -2.31
CA SER A 115 21.36 7.61 -1.68
C SER A 115 22.41 7.15 -2.70
N GLU A 116 23.60 7.73 -2.63
CA GLU A 116 24.75 7.24 -3.37
C GLU A 116 25.38 6.02 -2.67
N LYS A 117 26.09 5.19 -3.43
CA LYS A 117 26.86 4.02 -2.92
C LYS A 117 26.02 3.08 -2.05
N ILE A 118 24.84 2.72 -2.54
CA ILE A 118 23.91 1.79 -1.90
C ILE A 118 23.73 0.55 -2.79
N ILE A 119 23.47 -0.62 -2.19
CA ILE A 119 23.12 -1.82 -2.94
C ILE A 119 21.73 -1.62 -3.56
N GLU A 120 21.61 -1.93 -4.84
CA GLU A 120 20.39 -1.75 -5.61
C GLU A 120 19.80 -3.11 -5.98
N ALA A 121 18.49 -3.26 -5.81
CA ALA A 121 17.72 -4.35 -6.38
C ALA A 121 16.78 -3.80 -7.44
N TYR A 122 16.67 -4.50 -8.56
CA TYR A 122 15.68 -4.27 -9.61
C TYR A 122 14.76 -5.47 -9.65
N THR A 123 13.45 -5.24 -9.74
CA THR A 123 12.46 -6.31 -9.61
C THR A 123 11.35 -6.17 -10.62
N ASP A 124 10.98 -7.27 -11.27
CA ASP A 124 9.84 -7.34 -12.17
C ASP A 124 9.17 -8.72 -12.11
N GLY A 125 7.89 -8.78 -12.46
CA GLY A 125 7.03 -9.95 -12.41
C GLY A 125 6.16 -10.09 -13.65
N SER A 126 6.01 -11.31 -14.15
CA SER A 126 5.19 -11.62 -15.32
C SER A 126 4.24 -12.77 -15.07
N PHE A 127 3.00 -12.63 -15.54
CA PHE A 127 2.00 -13.69 -15.55
C PHE A 127 1.50 -13.93 -16.96
N LEU A 128 1.66 -15.15 -17.45
CA LEU A 128 1.18 -15.59 -18.76
C LEU A 128 -0.16 -16.28 -18.58
N LEU A 129 -1.23 -15.62 -19.02
CA LEU A 129 -2.60 -16.11 -18.84
C LEU A 129 -2.82 -17.41 -19.62
N GLU A 130 -2.32 -17.47 -20.85
CA GLU A 130 -2.47 -18.61 -21.77
C GLU A 130 -1.78 -19.89 -21.26
N LYS A 131 -0.71 -19.73 -20.46
CA LYS A 131 -0.02 -20.85 -19.81
C LYS A 131 -0.42 -21.03 -18.35
N ASN A 132 -1.23 -20.12 -17.80
CA ASN A 132 -1.53 -20.00 -16.38
C ASN A 132 -0.24 -20.14 -15.52
N SER A 133 0.83 -19.46 -15.93
CA SER A 133 2.18 -19.60 -15.39
C SER A 133 2.76 -18.23 -15.04
N GLY A 134 3.34 -18.11 -13.85
CA GLY A 134 3.97 -16.90 -13.35
C GLY A 134 5.47 -17.06 -13.17
N GLY A 135 6.21 -15.98 -13.39
CA GLY A 135 7.64 -15.90 -13.14
C GLY A 135 8.03 -14.49 -12.74
N PHE A 136 9.06 -14.35 -11.92
CA PHE A 136 9.60 -13.06 -11.55
C PHE A 136 11.13 -13.10 -11.52
N ALA A 137 11.74 -11.92 -11.59
CA ALA A 137 13.18 -11.76 -11.58
C ALA A 137 13.62 -10.68 -10.59
N VAL A 138 14.83 -10.84 -10.08
CA VAL A 138 15.51 -9.89 -9.22
C VAL A 138 16.94 -9.75 -9.71
N LEU A 139 17.36 -8.53 -10.06
CA LEU A 139 18.76 -8.20 -10.32
C LEU A 139 19.30 -7.39 -9.14
N ILE A 140 20.36 -7.88 -8.51
CA ILE A 140 21.08 -7.18 -7.45
C ILE A 140 22.34 -6.56 -8.06
N LYS A 141 22.57 -5.29 -7.80
CA LYS A 141 23.76 -4.53 -8.18
C LYS A 141 24.45 -4.04 -6.92
N TYR A 142 25.63 -4.58 -6.66
CA TYR A 142 26.42 -4.23 -5.48
C TYR A 142 27.19 -2.92 -5.71
N VAL A 143 27.63 -2.29 -4.61
CA VAL A 143 28.41 -1.04 -4.66
C VAL A 143 29.73 -1.22 -5.42
N SER A 144 30.28 -2.45 -5.46
CA SER A 144 31.46 -2.83 -6.24
C SER A 144 31.24 -2.78 -7.77
N GLY A 145 29.99 -2.70 -8.22
CA GLY A 145 29.60 -2.81 -9.63
C GLY A 145 29.26 -4.24 -10.08
N GLU A 146 29.48 -5.25 -9.22
CA GLU A 146 29.05 -6.63 -9.50
C GLU A 146 27.51 -6.70 -9.61
N THR A 147 27.02 -7.50 -10.56
CA THR A 147 25.59 -7.77 -10.70
C THR A 147 25.30 -9.26 -10.57
N GLN A 148 24.18 -9.59 -9.93
CA GLN A 148 23.69 -10.95 -9.79
C GLN A 148 22.20 -11.00 -10.17
N LEU A 149 21.87 -11.86 -11.13
CA LEU A 149 20.51 -12.03 -11.63
C LEU A 149 19.91 -13.33 -11.09
N TYR A 150 18.72 -13.23 -10.52
CA TYR A 150 17.94 -14.33 -10.00
C TYR A 150 16.58 -14.37 -10.69
N SER A 151 16.06 -15.57 -10.92
CA SER A 151 14.69 -15.74 -11.41
C SER A 151 14.00 -16.94 -10.77
N TYR A 152 12.69 -16.82 -10.63
CA TYR A 152 11.90 -17.80 -9.90
C TYR A 152 10.55 -18.00 -10.58
N LYS A 153 10.16 -19.26 -10.74
CA LYS A 153 8.81 -19.65 -11.12
C LYS A 153 7.89 -19.57 -9.91
N THR A 154 6.63 -19.21 -10.12
CA THR A 154 5.67 -19.07 -9.03
C THR A 154 4.28 -19.59 -9.42
N SER A 155 3.60 -20.18 -8.45
CA SER A 155 2.20 -20.62 -8.56
C SER A 155 1.21 -19.48 -8.28
N LYS A 156 1.70 -18.32 -7.84
CA LYS A 156 0.89 -17.13 -7.64
C LYS A 156 0.29 -16.67 -8.98
N LYS A 157 -0.93 -16.15 -8.94
CA LYS A 157 -1.65 -15.68 -10.12
C LYS A 157 -1.85 -14.17 -10.07
N GLY A 158 -1.68 -13.51 -11.23
CA GLY A 158 -1.88 -12.08 -11.41
C GLY A 158 -0.61 -11.25 -11.21
N SER A 159 -0.41 -10.25 -12.08
CA SER A 159 0.79 -9.40 -12.16
C SER A 159 1.18 -8.81 -10.80
N ASN A 160 0.25 -8.10 -10.15
CA ASN A 160 0.49 -7.43 -8.88
C ASN A 160 1.07 -8.34 -7.78
N LEU A 161 0.61 -9.58 -7.68
CA LEU A 161 1.08 -10.51 -6.64
C LEU A 161 2.45 -11.09 -6.97
N ILE A 162 2.75 -11.24 -8.26
CA ILE A 162 4.04 -11.72 -8.75
C ILE A 162 5.10 -10.62 -8.62
N GLU A 163 4.77 -9.38 -8.98
CA GLU A 163 5.59 -8.19 -8.72
C GLU A 163 5.88 -8.05 -7.22
N LEU A 164 4.87 -8.21 -6.36
CA LEU A 164 5.07 -8.21 -4.91
C LEU A 164 6.02 -9.32 -4.44
N ASN A 165 5.97 -10.49 -5.07
CA ASN A 165 6.88 -11.60 -4.77
C ASN A 165 8.32 -11.29 -5.19
N ALA A 166 8.51 -10.59 -6.30
CA ALA A 166 9.84 -10.12 -6.73
C ALA A 166 10.48 -9.22 -5.66
N VAL A 167 9.71 -8.27 -5.12
CA VAL A 167 10.16 -7.38 -4.04
C VAL A 167 10.38 -8.13 -2.73
N ILE A 168 9.50 -9.06 -2.36
CA ILE A 168 9.74 -9.93 -1.20
C ILE A 168 11.05 -10.70 -1.37
N LYS A 169 11.32 -11.19 -2.58
CA LYS A 169 12.51 -11.99 -2.83
C LYS A 169 13.79 -11.15 -2.80
N SER A 170 13.77 -9.92 -3.31
CA SER A 170 14.93 -9.03 -3.19
C SER A 170 15.25 -8.71 -1.72
N LEU A 171 14.23 -8.48 -0.90
CA LEU A 171 14.39 -8.30 0.55
C LEU A 171 14.96 -9.54 1.25
N GLU A 172 14.57 -10.74 0.84
CA GLU A 172 15.13 -12.00 1.37
C GLU A 172 16.59 -12.21 0.98
N LEU A 173 16.95 -11.91 -0.27
CA LEU A 173 18.33 -12.02 -0.76
C LEU A 173 19.24 -11.02 -0.03
N LEU A 174 18.71 -9.83 0.27
CA LEU A 174 19.40 -8.74 0.98
C LEU A 174 19.06 -8.72 2.49
N LYS A 175 18.84 -9.89 3.10
CA LYS A 175 18.43 -9.98 4.51
C LYS A 175 19.46 -9.42 5.49
N GLU A 176 20.75 -9.50 5.18
CA GLU A 176 21.82 -8.97 6.04
C GLU A 176 22.05 -7.46 5.86
N GLU A 177 21.56 -6.87 4.77
CA GLU A 177 21.80 -5.47 4.43
C GLU A 177 20.84 -4.52 5.15
N THR A 178 21.35 -3.54 5.89
CA THR A 178 20.51 -2.59 6.63
C THR A 178 20.07 -1.39 5.79
N LYS A 179 20.76 -1.11 4.69
CA LYS A 179 20.49 0.03 3.80
C LYS A 179 20.51 -0.41 2.33
N ILE A 180 19.35 -0.41 1.68
CA ILE A 180 19.20 -0.87 0.28
C ILE A 180 18.26 0.03 -0.53
N CYS A 181 18.40 0.01 -1.85
CA CYS A 181 17.46 0.62 -2.78
C CYS A 181 16.75 -0.47 -3.60
N ILE A 182 15.43 -0.36 -3.76
CA ILE A 182 14.60 -1.24 -4.58
C ILE A 182 13.98 -0.40 -5.70
N ASN A 183 14.25 -0.79 -6.93
CA ASN A 183 13.72 -0.20 -8.16
C ASN A 183 12.64 -1.13 -8.70
N THR A 184 11.43 -0.60 -8.89
CA THR A 184 10.29 -1.37 -9.41
C THR A 184 9.34 -0.45 -10.18
N ASP A 185 8.75 -0.95 -11.26
CA ASP A 185 7.68 -0.26 -11.97
C ASP A 185 6.27 -0.55 -11.40
N SER A 186 6.19 -1.47 -10.43
CA SER A 186 4.95 -1.87 -9.79
C SER A 186 4.34 -0.72 -8.96
N GLN A 187 3.33 -0.07 -9.53
CA GLN A 187 2.51 0.87 -8.76
C GLN A 187 1.79 0.19 -7.60
N TYR A 188 1.48 -1.11 -7.73
CA TYR A 188 0.86 -1.88 -6.66
C TYR A 188 1.77 -1.98 -5.43
N VAL A 189 3.07 -2.25 -5.65
CA VAL A 189 4.06 -2.27 -4.57
C VAL A 189 4.20 -0.90 -3.93
N ILE A 190 4.44 0.14 -4.76
CA ILE A 190 4.68 1.49 -4.26
C ILE A 190 3.51 1.98 -3.42
N LYS A 191 2.27 1.90 -3.93
CA LYS A 191 1.06 2.29 -3.18
C LYS A 191 0.86 1.47 -1.92
N GLY A 192 1.16 0.17 -1.96
CA GLY A 192 1.01 -0.67 -0.77
C GLY A 192 1.95 -0.27 0.35
N ILE A 193 3.21 0.05 0.03
CA ILE A 193 4.22 0.47 1.00
C ILE A 193 3.91 1.85 1.57
N THR A 194 3.48 2.78 0.72
CA THR A 194 3.21 4.16 1.12
C THR A 194 1.83 4.32 1.74
N GLU A 195 0.77 4.00 1.01
CA GLU A 195 -0.60 4.39 1.36
C GLU A 195 -1.30 3.34 2.22
N TRP A 196 -1.16 2.06 1.87
CA TRP A 196 -2.07 1.04 2.39
C TRP A 196 -1.57 0.43 3.69
N ILE A 197 -0.30 0.00 3.74
CA ILE A 197 0.26 -0.67 4.91
C ILE A 197 0.13 0.15 6.19
N PRO A 198 0.48 1.45 6.22
CA PRO A 198 0.35 2.24 7.46
C PRO A 198 -1.08 2.24 8.00
N ILE A 199 -2.07 2.35 7.12
CA ILE A 199 -3.49 2.33 7.50
C ILE A 199 -3.93 0.91 7.88
N TRP A 200 -3.51 -0.12 7.14
CA TRP A 200 -3.87 -1.50 7.41
C TRP A 200 -3.29 -2.01 8.72
N ILE A 201 -2.07 -1.61 9.12
CA ILE A 201 -1.51 -1.99 10.43
C ILE A 201 -2.41 -1.47 11.56
N LEU A 202 -2.82 -0.20 11.47
CA LEU A 202 -3.69 0.45 12.44
C LEU A 202 -5.12 -0.14 12.43
N ASN A 203 -5.61 -0.54 11.26
CA ASN A 203 -6.94 -1.12 11.08
C ASN A 203 -6.94 -2.66 11.06
N ASN A 204 -6.04 -3.32 11.81
CA ASN A 204 -6.01 -4.78 11.96
C ASN A 204 -6.05 -5.57 10.63
N TRP A 205 -5.39 -5.06 9.59
CA TRP A 205 -5.32 -5.59 8.22
C TRP A 205 -6.66 -5.63 7.47
N HIS A 206 -7.56 -4.72 7.81
CA HIS A 206 -8.80 -4.47 7.07
C HIS A 206 -8.69 -3.18 6.26
N THR A 207 -9.32 -3.21 5.09
CA THR A 207 -9.46 -2.03 4.25
C THR A 207 -10.50 -1.09 4.87
N ALA A 208 -10.57 0.16 4.40
CA ALA A 208 -11.70 1.05 4.69
C ALA A 208 -13.04 0.44 4.22
N ASN A 209 -13.01 -0.66 3.44
CA ASN A 209 -14.21 -1.40 3.08
C ASN A 209 -14.71 -2.39 4.14
N GLY A 210 -13.97 -2.59 5.24
CA GLY A 210 -14.30 -3.57 6.28
C GLY A 210 -13.91 -5.00 5.88
N THR A 211 -13.39 -5.18 4.67
CA THR A 211 -12.90 -6.46 4.18
C THR A 211 -11.41 -6.60 4.46
N LYS A 212 -10.96 -7.85 4.63
CA LYS A 212 -9.55 -8.17 4.80
C LYS A 212 -8.73 -7.66 3.60
N ALA A 213 -7.60 -7.02 3.88
CA ALA A 213 -6.69 -6.53 2.86
C ALA A 213 -6.22 -7.68 1.96
N LYS A 214 -6.37 -7.47 0.64
CA LYS A 214 -5.94 -8.42 -0.39
C LYS A 214 -4.43 -8.66 -0.27
N ASN A 215 -4.00 -9.91 -0.39
CA ASN A 215 -2.60 -10.32 -0.25
C ASN A 215 -1.97 -9.97 1.11
N SER A 216 -2.77 -9.77 2.16
CA SER A 216 -2.28 -9.41 3.51
C SER A 216 -1.21 -10.35 4.06
N LYS A 217 -1.21 -11.64 3.69
CA LYS A 217 -0.15 -12.59 4.08
C LYS A 217 1.22 -12.18 3.52
N ASP A 218 1.28 -11.81 2.24
CA ASP A 218 2.51 -11.39 1.56
C ASP A 218 2.95 -10.01 2.06
N TRP A 219 2.03 -9.08 2.31
CA TRP A 219 2.34 -7.79 2.91
C TRP A 219 2.87 -7.88 4.35
N LYS A 220 2.29 -8.74 5.18
CA LYS A 220 2.83 -9.05 6.52
C LYS A 220 4.24 -9.61 6.45
N LYS A 221 4.61 -10.31 5.37
CA LYS A 221 5.98 -10.79 5.16
C LYS A 221 6.95 -9.65 4.87
N ILE A 222 6.55 -8.66 4.05
CA ILE A 222 7.33 -7.43 3.85
C ILE A 222 7.60 -6.75 5.19
N ILE A 223 6.57 -6.54 6.03
CA ILE A 223 6.75 -5.89 7.35
C ILE A 223 7.82 -6.58 8.20
N LYS A 224 7.90 -7.91 8.15
CA LYS A 224 8.95 -8.65 8.86
C LYS A 224 10.32 -8.44 8.25
N LEU A 225 10.41 -8.45 6.92
CA LEU A 225 11.67 -8.34 6.18
C LEU A 225 12.27 -6.93 6.22
N VAL A 226 11.44 -5.89 6.32
CA VAL A 226 11.88 -4.49 6.37
C VAL A 226 12.20 -4.02 7.78
N LYS A 227 12.06 -4.88 8.80
CA LYS A 227 12.37 -4.54 10.20
C LYS A 227 13.85 -4.18 10.34
N ASN A 228 14.15 -3.10 11.06
CA ASN A 228 15.51 -2.58 11.30
C ASN A 228 16.27 -2.21 10.02
N LYS A 229 15.56 -1.87 8.94
CA LYS A 229 16.16 -1.47 7.66
C LYS A 229 15.76 -0.06 7.26
N TYR A 230 16.65 0.57 6.52
CA TYR A 230 16.41 1.77 5.73
C TYR A 230 16.31 1.35 4.26
N ILE A 231 15.16 1.55 3.64
CA ILE A 231 14.90 1.08 2.28
C ILE A 231 14.40 2.23 1.42
N GLU A 232 15.09 2.47 0.32
CA GLU A 232 14.66 3.42 -0.70
C GLU A 232 13.91 2.68 -1.78
N PHE A 233 12.69 3.11 -2.10
CA PHE A 233 11.89 2.62 -3.21
C PHE A 233 11.87 3.67 -4.30
N VAL A 234 12.42 3.30 -5.46
CA VAL A 234 12.42 4.12 -6.66
C VAL A 234 11.37 3.54 -7.61
N TRP A 235 10.32 4.30 -7.85
CA TRP A 235 9.38 3.95 -8.91
C TRP A 235 10.03 4.28 -10.24
N ILE A 236 10.10 3.28 -11.11
CA ILE A 236 10.61 3.45 -12.46
C ILE A 236 9.44 3.31 -13.43
N LYS A 237 9.47 4.09 -14.50
CA LYS A 237 8.42 4.01 -15.50
C LYS A 237 8.64 2.73 -16.32
N ALA A 238 7.63 1.87 -16.37
CA ALA A 238 7.64 0.67 -17.19
C ALA A 238 8.03 0.99 -18.64
N HIS A 239 8.76 0.07 -19.28
CA HIS A 239 9.21 0.20 -20.67
C HIS A 239 10.05 1.45 -20.97
N THR A 240 10.76 1.99 -19.97
CA THR A 240 11.86 2.93 -20.20
C THR A 240 13.16 2.17 -20.41
N ASN A 241 14.13 2.76 -21.12
CA ASN A 241 15.46 2.18 -21.40
C ASN A 241 16.35 2.05 -20.15
N GLN A 242 15.79 1.71 -18.99
CA GLN A 242 16.59 1.21 -17.87
C GLN A 242 16.98 -0.22 -18.14
N TYR A 243 18.28 -0.42 -18.37
CA TYR A 243 18.86 -1.69 -18.77
C TYR A 243 18.55 -2.80 -17.74
N GLU A 244 18.75 -2.52 -16.45
CA GLU A 244 18.55 -3.48 -15.37
C GLU A 244 17.08 -3.92 -15.23
N ASN A 245 16.12 -3.01 -15.38
CA ASN A 245 14.70 -3.37 -15.35
C ASN A 245 14.27 -4.15 -16.59
N THR A 246 14.82 -3.79 -17.75
CA THR A 246 14.56 -4.53 -19.01
C THR A 246 15.06 -5.98 -18.89
N ILE A 247 16.22 -6.19 -18.26
CA ILE A 247 16.71 -7.54 -17.96
C ILE A 247 15.71 -8.29 -17.07
N CYS A 248 15.18 -7.65 -16.03
CA CYS A 248 14.20 -8.28 -15.13
C CYS A 248 12.91 -8.66 -15.87
N ASP A 249 12.34 -7.76 -16.68
CA ASP A 249 11.13 -8.02 -17.49
C ASP A 249 11.30 -9.23 -18.41
N LEU A 250 12.37 -9.23 -19.20
CA LEU A 250 12.68 -10.31 -20.14
C LEU A 250 12.88 -11.64 -19.41
N THR A 251 13.62 -11.60 -18.29
CA THR A 251 13.90 -12.79 -17.48
C THR A 251 12.65 -13.33 -16.80
N ALA A 252 11.78 -12.45 -16.28
CA ALA A 252 10.50 -12.83 -15.67
C ALA A 252 9.58 -13.50 -16.70
N LYS A 253 9.46 -12.91 -17.90
CA LYS A 253 8.71 -13.48 -19.03
C LYS A 253 9.26 -14.84 -19.45
N GLN A 254 10.57 -14.97 -19.59
CA GLN A 254 11.21 -16.25 -19.96
C GLN A 254 10.97 -17.31 -18.88
N THR A 255 11.11 -16.94 -17.61
CA THR A 255 10.88 -17.83 -16.47
C THR A 255 9.42 -18.31 -16.41
N ALA A 256 8.46 -17.42 -16.70
CA ALA A 256 7.05 -17.78 -16.81
C ALA A 256 6.76 -18.74 -17.98
N LYS A 257 7.49 -18.61 -19.11
CA LYS A 257 7.32 -19.47 -20.30
C LYS A 257 7.87 -20.87 -20.12
N ASN A 258 8.95 -21.03 -19.35
CA ASN A 258 9.65 -22.31 -19.22
C ASN A 258 8.78 -23.34 -18.48
N ASN A 259 8.61 -24.52 -19.10
CA ASN A 259 8.04 -25.67 -18.41
C ASN A 259 9.02 -26.12 -17.33
N SER A 260 8.49 -26.48 -16.17
CA SER A 260 9.32 -27.01 -15.08
C SER A 260 10.02 -28.26 -15.63
N LYS A 261 11.36 -28.27 -15.65
CA LYS A 261 12.11 -29.52 -15.84
C LYS A 261 11.95 -30.39 -14.61
#